data_AF-A0A2D7XB87-F1
#
_entry.id   AF-A0A2D7XB87-F1
#
_cell.length_a   1.000
_cell.length_b   1.000
_cell.length_c   1.000
_cell.angle_alpha   90.00
_cell.angle_beta   90.00
_cell.angle_gamma   90.00
#
_symmetry.space_group_name_H-M   'P 1'
#
loop_
_entity.id
_entity.type
_entity.pdbx_description
1 polymer ?
#
loop_
_entity_poly.entity_id
_entity_poly.type
_entity_poly.pdbx_seq_one_letter_code
_entity_poly.pdbx_strand_id
1 'polypeptide(L)'
;MPINPTILIGLAGRAGTGKDTCADIMFSQHDFATTAFAAPLRREIISAFRIDGALFSVEQKERRTPALAINRCADSGFIQRMTELGVDLAKARSPREIMRWWGTEYRRHQNEQYWTDLMRHWIDCLALDGIRRIVITDVRFLNEAQFIQSLGGSIW
;
A
#
# COMPACT_ATOMS: atom_id res chain seq x y z
N MET A 1 -21.67 -26.75 9.40
CA MET A 1 -20.65 -26.81 8.34
C MET A 1 -19.33 -26.38 8.96
N PRO A 2 -18.20 -27.07 8.71
CA PRO A 2 -16.92 -26.59 9.19
C PRO A 2 -16.62 -25.24 8.51
N ILE A 3 -16.36 -24.23 9.33
CA ILE A 3 -15.97 -22.90 8.87
C ILE A 3 -14.57 -23.08 8.28
N ASN A 4 -14.43 -22.96 6.95
CA ASN A 4 -13.14 -23.14 6.30
C ASN A 4 -12.18 -22.07 6.85
N PRO A 5 -11.00 -22.43 7.38
CA PRO A 5 -10.10 -21.47 7.99
C PRO A 5 -9.62 -20.45 6.94
N THR A 6 -9.54 -19.18 7.33
CA THR A 6 -8.98 -18.13 6.48
C THR A 6 -7.50 -18.43 6.22
N ILE A 7 -7.12 -18.55 4.96
CA ILE A 7 -5.74 -18.65 4.51
C ILE A 7 -5.28 -17.23 4.17
N LEU A 8 -4.40 -16.67 4.99
CA LEU A 8 -3.80 -15.36 4.78
C LEU A 8 -2.29 -15.51 4.62
N ILE A 9 -1.77 -15.04 3.49
CA ILE A 9 -0.33 -15.11 3.17
C ILE A 9 0.18 -13.69 2.93
N GLY A 10 1.25 -13.31 3.62
CA GLY A 10 2.00 -12.09 3.35
C GLY A 10 3.30 -12.39 2.62
N LEU A 11 3.54 -11.75 1.48
CA LEU A 11 4.78 -11.87 0.73
C LEU A 11 5.74 -10.75 1.13
N ALA A 12 6.92 -11.12 1.62
CA ALA A 12 7.96 -10.20 2.05
C ALA A 12 9.24 -10.30 1.18
N GLY A 13 9.98 -9.20 1.10
CA GLY A 13 11.36 -9.19 0.59
C GLY A 13 11.66 -8.09 -0.43
N ARG A 14 12.86 -8.14 -1.00
CA ARG A 14 13.35 -7.09 -1.91
C ARG A 14 12.72 -7.17 -3.30
N ALA A 15 12.78 -6.07 -4.05
CA ALA A 15 12.40 -6.06 -5.46
C ALA A 15 13.30 -7.05 -6.24
N GLY A 16 12.73 -7.80 -7.17
CA GLY A 16 13.48 -8.76 -8.00
C GLY A 16 13.75 -10.13 -7.37
N THR A 17 13.15 -10.47 -6.21
CA THR A 17 13.31 -11.80 -5.57
C THR A 17 12.22 -12.81 -5.94
N GLY A 18 11.49 -12.60 -7.06
CA GLY A 18 10.43 -13.51 -7.52
C GLY A 18 9.08 -13.40 -6.80
N LYS A 19 8.87 -12.39 -5.95
CA LYS A 19 7.58 -12.16 -5.25
C LYS A 19 6.41 -11.96 -6.20
N ASP A 20 6.61 -11.16 -7.24
CA ASP A 20 5.57 -10.90 -8.24
C ASP A 20 5.21 -12.21 -8.96
N THR A 21 6.22 -13.03 -9.28
CA THR A 21 6.01 -14.38 -9.85
C THR A 21 5.27 -15.33 -8.90
N CYS A 22 5.58 -15.34 -7.60
CA CYS A 22 4.84 -16.14 -6.62
C CYS A 22 3.39 -15.67 -6.48
N ALA A 23 3.14 -14.35 -6.47
CA ALA A 23 1.79 -13.80 -6.43
C ALA A 23 0.98 -14.18 -7.68
N ASP A 24 1.60 -14.14 -8.85
CA ASP A 24 0.97 -14.51 -10.13
C ASP A 24 0.60 -16.02 -10.19
N ILE A 25 1.45 -16.90 -9.66
CA ILE A 25 1.17 -18.34 -9.57
C ILE A 25 0.03 -18.61 -8.57
N MET A 26 0.04 -17.96 -7.41
CA MET A 26 -1.05 -18.10 -6.42
C MET A 26 -2.40 -17.61 -6.95
N PHE A 27 -2.39 -16.53 -7.73
CA PHE A 27 -3.59 -16.00 -8.38
C PHE A 27 -4.12 -16.94 -9.46
N SER A 28 -3.24 -17.44 -10.33
CA SER A 28 -3.64 -18.25 -11.49
C SER A 28 -4.07 -19.68 -11.16
N GLN A 29 -3.66 -20.23 -10.01
CA GLN A 29 -3.87 -21.66 -9.70
C GLN A 29 -4.74 -21.92 -8.47
N HIS A 30 -5.01 -20.93 -7.60
CA HIS A 30 -5.56 -21.20 -6.26
C HIS A 30 -6.64 -20.22 -5.73
N ASP A 31 -7.28 -19.41 -6.60
CA ASP A 31 -8.40 -18.51 -6.26
C ASP A 31 -8.13 -17.58 -5.06
N PHE A 32 -6.91 -17.05 -4.95
CA PHE A 32 -6.59 -16.06 -3.92
C PHE A 32 -7.05 -14.66 -4.33
N ALA A 33 -7.70 -13.96 -3.39
CA ALA A 33 -7.86 -12.52 -3.48
C ALA A 33 -6.52 -11.84 -3.18
N THR A 34 -6.01 -11.05 -4.12
CA THR A 34 -4.70 -10.40 -4.00
C THR A 34 -4.86 -8.91 -3.63
N THR A 35 -4.06 -8.45 -2.67
CA THR A 35 -4.03 -7.04 -2.25
C THR A 35 -2.62 -6.57 -1.88
N ALA A 36 -2.52 -5.30 -1.52
CA ALA A 36 -1.30 -4.63 -1.11
C ALA A 36 -1.61 -3.51 -0.10
N PHE A 37 -0.75 -3.32 0.90
CA PHE A 37 -0.80 -2.15 1.80
C PHE A 37 -0.64 -0.83 1.02
N ALA A 38 0.13 -0.84 -0.07
CA ALA A 38 0.28 0.33 -0.93
C ALA A 38 -0.96 0.63 -1.80
N ALA A 39 -1.94 -0.26 -1.90
CA ALA A 39 -3.13 -0.03 -2.72
C ALA A 39 -3.98 1.18 -2.24
N PRO A 40 -4.42 1.25 -0.96
CA PRO A 40 -5.11 2.44 -0.45
C PRO A 40 -4.23 3.70 -0.51
N LEU A 41 -2.93 3.58 -0.23
CA LEU A 41 -1.97 4.67 -0.35
C LEU A 41 -1.99 5.31 -1.75
N ARG A 42 -1.96 4.50 -2.82
CA ARG A 42 -2.04 5.03 -4.21
C ARG A 42 -3.35 5.76 -4.44
N ARG A 43 -4.48 5.23 -3.97
CA ARG A 43 -5.81 5.84 -4.14
C ARG A 43 -5.89 7.19 -3.42
N GLU A 44 -5.37 7.29 -2.21
CA GLU A 44 -5.30 8.55 -1.47
C GLU A 44 -4.50 9.61 -2.23
N ILE A 45 -3.31 9.26 -2.74
CA ILE A 45 -2.47 10.20 -3.49
C ILE A 45 -3.15 10.64 -4.79
N ILE A 46 -3.73 9.70 -5.55
CA ILE A 46 -4.48 9.98 -6.78
C ILE A 46 -5.59 11.00 -6.52
N SER A 47 -6.37 10.79 -5.45
CA SER A 47 -7.44 11.69 -5.04
C SER A 47 -6.90 13.06 -4.60
N ALA A 48 -5.88 13.07 -3.74
CA ALA A 48 -5.33 14.30 -3.16
C ALA A 48 -4.65 15.19 -4.20
N PHE A 49 -3.94 14.63 -5.17
CA PHE A 49 -3.29 15.39 -6.24
C PHE A 49 -4.19 15.58 -7.48
N ARG A 50 -5.35 14.90 -7.53
CA ARG A 50 -6.28 14.92 -8.68
C ARG A 50 -5.59 14.56 -9.99
N ILE A 51 -4.86 13.46 -9.98
CA ILE A 51 -4.04 12.98 -11.11
C ILE A 51 -4.52 11.63 -11.63
N ASP A 52 -4.04 11.23 -12.81
CA ASP A 52 -4.24 9.89 -13.35
C ASP A 52 -3.34 8.87 -12.65
N GLY A 53 -3.90 7.70 -12.32
CA GLY A 53 -3.18 6.56 -11.77
C GLY A 53 -2.09 5.98 -12.69
N ALA A 54 -2.15 6.24 -14.00
CA ALA A 54 -1.13 5.84 -14.98
C ALA A 54 0.28 6.37 -14.64
N LEU A 55 0.37 7.45 -13.85
CA LEU A 55 1.65 7.96 -13.35
C LEU A 55 2.38 6.98 -12.43
N PHE A 56 1.68 6.02 -11.80
CA PHE A 56 2.28 5.02 -10.91
C PHE A 56 2.74 3.74 -11.64
N SER A 57 2.70 3.75 -12.98
CA SER A 57 3.23 2.68 -13.83
C SER A 57 4.73 2.45 -13.61
N VAL A 58 5.21 1.25 -13.98
CA VAL A 58 6.61 0.85 -13.78
C VAL A 58 7.57 1.83 -14.45
N GLU A 59 7.18 2.34 -15.61
CA GLU A 59 7.93 3.22 -16.50
C GLU A 59 7.95 4.66 -15.98
N GLN A 60 6.87 5.14 -15.36
CA GLN A 60 6.75 6.53 -14.91
C GLN A 60 7.06 6.74 -13.43
N LYS A 61 7.14 5.67 -12.62
CA LYS A 61 7.26 5.78 -11.14
C LYS A 61 8.44 6.61 -10.63
N GLU A 62 9.54 6.71 -11.39
CA GLU A 62 10.72 7.51 -11.04
C GLU A 62 10.77 8.87 -11.76
N ARG A 63 9.89 9.10 -12.75
CA ARG A 63 9.85 10.34 -13.51
C ARG A 63 9.23 11.45 -12.68
N ARG A 64 9.97 12.55 -12.50
CA ARG A 64 9.44 13.74 -11.83
C ARG A 64 8.44 14.46 -12.72
N THR A 65 7.33 14.87 -12.14
CA THR A 65 6.28 15.63 -12.84
C THR A 65 5.82 16.82 -11.99
N PRO A 66 5.58 18.00 -12.59
CA PRO A 66 4.97 19.13 -11.89
C PRO A 66 3.60 18.80 -11.30
N ALA A 67 2.88 17.81 -11.86
CA ALA A 67 1.60 17.36 -11.33
C ALA A 67 1.69 16.83 -9.88
N LEU A 68 2.88 16.38 -9.47
CA LEU A 68 3.18 15.89 -8.13
C LEU A 68 3.98 16.90 -7.28
N ALA A 69 4.03 18.17 -7.68
CA ALA A 69 4.52 19.22 -6.78
C ALA A 69 3.58 19.31 -5.56
N ILE A 70 4.15 19.36 -4.35
CA ILE A 70 3.38 19.24 -3.09
C ILE A 70 2.38 20.38 -2.93
N ASN A 71 2.70 21.58 -3.44
CA ASN A 71 1.78 22.72 -3.46
C ASN A 71 0.50 22.51 -4.31
N ARG A 72 0.41 21.41 -5.06
CA ARG A 72 -0.81 21.00 -5.80
C ARG A 72 -1.65 19.97 -5.06
N CYS A 73 -1.18 19.47 -3.92
CA CYS A 73 -1.91 18.53 -3.09
C CYS A 73 -3.13 19.22 -2.44
N ALA A 74 -4.25 18.52 -2.32
CA ALA A 74 -5.44 18.98 -1.60
C ALA A 74 -5.45 18.60 -0.12
N ASP A 75 -4.56 17.70 0.32
CA ASP A 75 -4.45 17.29 1.72
C ASP A 75 -3.54 18.26 2.50
N SER A 76 -4.15 19.09 3.35
CA SER A 76 -3.45 20.11 4.14
C SER A 76 -2.50 19.50 5.18
N GLY A 77 -2.83 18.33 5.73
CA GLY A 77 -1.97 17.64 6.69
C GLY A 77 -0.68 17.15 6.03
N PHE A 78 -0.77 16.65 4.79
CA PHE A 78 0.40 16.27 4.01
C PHE A 78 1.27 17.49 3.68
N ILE A 79 0.66 18.60 3.23
CA ILE A 79 1.40 19.84 2.94
C ILE A 79 2.14 20.33 4.18
N GLN A 80 1.44 20.45 5.30
CA GLN A 80 2.03 20.89 6.57
C GLN A 80 3.23 20.00 6.95
N ARG A 81 3.07 18.68 6.87
CA ARG A 81 4.14 17.75 7.21
C ARG A 81 5.37 17.93 6.33
N MET A 82 5.17 18.15 5.02
CA MET A 82 6.29 18.39 4.11
C MET A 82 6.97 19.74 4.37
N THR A 83 6.21 20.76 4.77
CA THR A 83 6.78 22.05 5.21
C THR A 83 7.64 21.90 6.46
N GLU A 84 7.19 21.15 7.46
CA GLU A 84 7.96 20.87 8.69
C GLU A 84 9.28 20.16 8.40
N LEU A 85 9.31 19.30 7.38
CA LEU A 85 10.51 18.60 6.92
C LEU A 85 11.41 19.46 6.02
N GLY A 86 11.08 20.73 5.80
CA GLY A 86 11.87 21.66 4.97
C GLY A 86 11.87 21.31 3.48
N VAL A 87 10.83 20.63 3.01
CA VAL A 87 10.73 20.21 1.60
C VAL A 87 10.27 21.37 0.73
N ASP A 88 10.97 21.61 -0.38
CA ASP A 88 10.51 22.52 -1.43
C ASP A 88 9.19 22.01 -2.04
N LEU A 89 8.13 22.77 -1.83
CA LEU A 89 6.76 22.42 -2.20
C LEU A 89 6.45 22.62 -3.69
N ALA A 90 7.18 23.50 -4.38
CA ALA A 90 6.95 23.80 -5.79
C ALA A 90 7.73 22.86 -6.72
N LYS A 91 8.77 22.21 -6.20
CA LYS A 91 9.60 21.27 -6.95
C LYS A 91 8.81 20.04 -7.39
N ALA A 92 8.90 19.71 -8.69
CA ALA A 92 8.37 18.48 -9.26
C ALA A 92 8.91 17.23 -8.54
N ARG A 93 8.03 16.26 -8.27
CA ARG A 93 8.36 15.00 -7.56
C ARG A 93 7.99 13.79 -8.39
N SER A 94 8.65 12.67 -8.11
CA SER A 94 8.28 11.39 -8.71
C SER A 94 7.16 10.70 -7.90
N PRO A 95 6.36 9.84 -8.54
CA PRO A 95 5.40 8.97 -7.85
C PRO A 95 6.06 8.18 -6.71
N ARG A 96 7.26 7.65 -6.92
CA ARG A 96 8.03 6.93 -5.88
C ARG A 96 8.34 7.80 -4.67
N GLU A 97 8.79 9.04 -4.90
CA GLU A 97 9.09 10.00 -3.84
C GLU A 97 7.82 10.31 -3.02
N ILE A 98 6.70 10.62 -3.69
CA ILE A 98 5.42 10.92 -3.02
C ILE A 98 4.89 9.70 -2.27
N MET A 99 4.93 8.50 -2.85
CA MET A 99 4.48 7.28 -2.16
C MET A 99 5.23 7.05 -0.84
N ARG A 100 6.55 7.26 -0.84
CA ARG A 100 7.37 7.09 0.37
C ARG A 100 7.00 8.14 1.44
N TRP A 101 6.90 9.41 1.05
CA TRP A 101 6.55 10.47 1.99
C TRP A 101 5.13 10.34 2.54
N TRP A 102 4.16 10.03 1.68
CA TRP A 102 2.78 9.81 2.10
C TRP A 102 2.66 8.64 3.07
N GLY A 103 3.30 7.51 2.72
CA GLY A 103 3.24 6.27 3.48
C GLY A 103 3.92 6.36 4.83
N THR A 104 5.16 6.86 4.85
CA THR A 104 6.04 6.80 6.03
C THR A 104 6.06 8.12 6.79
N GLU A 105 6.41 9.22 6.12
CA GLU A 105 6.63 10.50 6.80
C GLU A 105 5.34 11.19 7.25
N TYR A 106 4.23 10.88 6.58
CA TYR A 106 2.91 11.44 6.87
C TYR A 106 2.00 10.46 7.61
N ARG A 107 1.44 9.44 6.93
CA ARG A 107 0.43 8.56 7.54
C ARG A 107 0.94 7.77 8.73
N ARG A 108 2.12 7.15 8.61
CA ARG A 108 2.72 6.39 9.73
C ARG A 108 3.18 7.28 10.88
N HIS A 109 3.57 8.53 10.61
CA HIS A 109 3.85 9.51 11.67
C HIS A 109 2.59 9.85 12.48
N GLN A 110 1.41 9.88 11.84
CA GLN A 110 0.13 10.10 12.52
C GLN A 110 -0.33 8.86 13.29
N ASN A 111 -0.25 7.69 12.67
CA ASN A 111 -0.59 6.40 13.26
C ASN A 111 0.26 5.30 12.61
N GLU A 112 1.12 4.66 13.39
CA GLU A 112 1.99 3.57 12.89
C GLU A 112 1.18 2.41 12.30
N GLN A 113 -0.05 2.19 12.80
CA GLN A 113 -0.98 1.13 12.39
C GLN A 113 -1.94 1.55 11.28
N TYR A 114 -1.80 2.76 10.72
CA TYR A 114 -2.75 3.30 9.73
C TYR A 114 -3.08 2.31 8.59
N TRP A 115 -2.05 1.69 8.00
CA TRP A 115 -2.22 0.75 6.88
C TRP A 115 -2.76 -0.61 7.32
N THR A 116 -2.43 -1.07 8.54
CA THR A 116 -2.95 -2.33 9.08
C THR A 116 -4.42 -2.20 9.50
N ASP A 117 -4.84 -1.03 9.97
CA ASP A 117 -6.23 -0.74 10.32
C ASP A 117 -7.10 -0.72 9.06
N LEU A 118 -6.64 -0.08 7.98
CA LEU A 118 -7.31 -0.14 6.68
C LEU A 118 -7.35 -1.56 6.11
N MET A 119 -6.25 -2.31 6.22
CA MET A 119 -6.20 -3.70 5.77
C MET A 119 -7.15 -4.60 6.55
N ARG A 120 -7.28 -4.40 7.87
CA ARG A 120 -8.25 -5.11 8.71
C ARG A 120 -9.66 -4.92 8.19
N HIS A 121 -10.08 -3.68 8.00
CA HIS A 121 -11.40 -3.38 7.48
C HIS A 121 -11.66 -4.04 6.12
N TRP A 122 -10.66 -4.02 5.24
CA TRP A 122 -10.77 -4.67 3.93
C TRP A 122 -10.88 -6.21 4.02
N ILE A 123 -10.08 -6.86 4.88
CA ILE A 123 -10.17 -8.30 5.13
C ILE A 123 -11.52 -8.67 5.73
N ASP A 124 -12.05 -7.87 6.64
CA ASP A 124 -13.37 -8.10 7.24
C ASP A 124 -14.48 -8.02 6.18
N CYS A 125 -14.42 -7.06 5.25
CA CYS A 125 -15.34 -6.99 4.12
C CYS A 125 -15.24 -8.23 3.21
N LEU A 126 -14.03 -8.65 2.83
CA LEU A 126 -13.84 -9.89 2.08
C LEU A 126 -14.42 -11.10 2.81
N ALA A 127 -14.28 -11.12 4.14
CA ALA A 127 -14.80 -12.21 4.94
C ALA A 127 -16.35 -12.25 4.92
N LEU A 128 -17.02 -11.10 4.86
CA LEU A 128 -18.47 -11.03 4.67
C LEU A 128 -18.89 -11.55 3.29
N ASP A 129 -18.07 -11.33 2.27
CA ASP A 129 -18.30 -11.83 0.90
C ASP A 129 -17.93 -13.32 0.72
N GLY A 130 -17.60 -14.03 1.81
CA GLY A 130 -17.22 -15.45 1.76
C GLY A 130 -15.81 -15.72 1.25
N ILE A 131 -15.03 -14.68 0.96
CA ILE A 131 -13.63 -14.81 0.54
C ILE A 131 -12.78 -15.15 1.76
N ARG A 132 -11.98 -16.21 1.65
CA ARG A 132 -11.17 -16.75 2.76
C ARG A 132 -9.70 -16.98 2.39
N ARG A 133 -9.32 -16.81 1.14
CA ARG A 133 -7.95 -17.02 0.63
C ARG A 133 -7.41 -15.67 0.19
N ILE A 134 -6.48 -15.10 0.94
CA ILE A 134 -5.99 -13.73 0.74
C ILE A 134 -4.46 -13.73 0.68
N VAL A 135 -3.91 -13.05 -0.33
CA VAL A 135 -2.47 -12.76 -0.43
C VAL A 135 -2.24 -11.25 -0.34
N ILE A 136 -1.35 -10.84 0.56
CA ILE A 136 -0.85 -9.47 0.67
C ILE A 136 0.56 -9.42 0.08
N THR A 137 0.74 -8.65 -0.98
CA THR A 137 1.93 -8.77 -1.87
C THR A 137 3.13 -7.93 -1.47
N ASP A 138 2.96 -6.94 -0.60
CA ASP A 138 3.97 -5.92 -0.32
C ASP A 138 4.24 -5.69 1.18
N VAL A 139 4.41 -6.78 1.94
CA VAL A 139 4.81 -6.70 3.35
C VAL A 139 6.23 -6.13 3.45
N ARG A 140 6.39 -4.99 4.09
CA ARG A 140 7.64 -4.23 4.22
C ARG A 140 8.00 -3.87 5.65
N PHE A 141 7.03 -3.76 6.54
CA PHE A 141 7.23 -3.32 7.92
C PHE A 141 6.93 -4.43 8.92
N LEU A 142 7.58 -4.38 10.09
CA LEU A 142 7.38 -5.39 11.13
C LEU A 142 5.93 -5.42 11.63
N ASN A 143 5.28 -4.26 11.75
CA ASN A 143 3.89 -4.18 12.18
C ASN A 143 2.92 -4.81 11.18
N GLU A 144 3.20 -4.74 9.87
CA GLU A 144 2.43 -5.43 8.84
C GLU A 144 2.57 -6.96 8.97
N ALA A 145 3.79 -7.44 9.21
CA ALA A 145 4.04 -8.87 9.42
C ALA A 145 3.35 -9.38 10.69
N GLN A 146 3.46 -8.64 11.80
CA GLN A 146 2.80 -8.95 13.06
C GLN A 146 1.28 -8.93 12.92
N PHE A 147 0.73 -7.97 12.17
CA PHE A 147 -0.70 -7.92 11.87
C PHE A 147 -1.17 -9.20 11.17
N ILE A 148 -0.47 -9.66 10.12
CA ILE A 148 -0.80 -10.90 9.41
C ILE A 148 -0.72 -12.11 10.36
N GLN A 149 0.34 -12.20 11.15
CA GLN A 149 0.51 -13.29 12.13
C GLN A 149 -0.58 -13.28 13.20
N SER A 150 -1.04 -12.09 13.64
CA SER A 150 -2.13 -11.95 14.62
C SER A 150 -3.47 -12.48 14.12
N LEU A 151 -3.64 -12.57 12.80
CA LEU A 151 -4.81 -13.16 12.14
C LEU A 151 -4.63 -14.66 11.85
N GLY A 152 -3.55 -15.28 12.33
CA GLY A 152 -3.19 -16.66 12.01
C GLY A 152 -2.60 -16.83 10.61
N GLY A 153 -2.23 -15.74 9.94
CA GLY A 153 -1.60 -15.76 8.62
C GLY A 153 -0.11 -16.09 8.68
N SER A 154 0.46 -16.42 7.52
CA SER A 154 1.89 -16.76 7.37
C SER A 154 2.63 -15.71 6.54
N ILE A 155 3.91 -15.49 6.86
CA ILE A 155 4.82 -14.61 6.10
C ILE A 155 5.80 -15.46 5.30
N TRP A 156 5.85 -15.22 4.00
CA TRP A 156 6.66 -15.97 3.03
C TRP A 156 7.68 -15.03 2.35
#